data_AF-A0A7F8PUZ2-F1
#
_entry.id   AF-A0A7F8PUZ2-F1
#
_cell.length_a   1.000
_cell.length_b   1.000
_cell.length_c   1.000
_cell.angle_alpha   90.00
_cell.angle_beta   90.00
_cell.angle_gamma   90.00
#
_symmetry.space_group_name_H-M   'P 1'
#
loop_
_entity.id
_entity.type
_entity.pdbx_description
1 polymer ?
#
loop_
_entity_poly.entity_id
_entity_poly.type
_entity_poly.pdbx_seq_one_letter_code
_entity_poly.pdbx_strand_id
1 'polypeptide(L)'
;SRSLTYLPIKLIPSQAFRGLNEVIKIEISQSDSLEKVEANAFDNLLNLSEILIQNTKNLVYIEPGAFRNLPRLKYLSICNTGIRKLPDVTKIFSSEFNFILEICDNLHITTIPENAFQGMNNESITLVRAVVRDCSCVMCSHNHELTHSV
;
A
#
# COMPACT_ATOMS: atom_id res chain seq x y z
N SER A 1 17.96 6.48 1.45
CA SER A 1 16.66 6.14 2.07
C SER A 1 16.31 7.22 3.09
N ARG A 2 15.05 7.67 3.16
CA ARG A 2 14.57 8.48 4.30
C ARG A 2 13.58 7.60 5.06
N SER A 3 13.97 7.18 6.26
CA SER A 3 13.14 6.39 7.16
C SER A 3 12.54 7.30 8.23
N LEU A 4 11.23 7.25 8.41
CA LEU A 4 10.54 7.96 9.50
C LEU A 4 10.18 6.94 10.58
N THR A 5 11.16 6.58 11.41
CA THR A 5 10.97 5.66 12.54
C THR A 5 10.72 6.46 13.83
N TYR A 6 9.71 6.10 14.62
CA TYR A 6 9.42 6.69 15.94
C TYR A 6 8.99 8.17 16.01
N LEU A 7 8.18 8.65 15.06
CA LEU A 7 7.57 9.99 15.19
C LEU A 7 6.15 9.88 15.75
N PRO A 8 5.75 10.73 16.73
CA PRO A 8 4.39 10.79 17.27
C PRO A 8 3.44 11.48 16.27
N ILE A 9 3.48 11.05 15.02
CA ILE A 9 2.70 11.60 13.92
C ILE A 9 1.43 10.79 13.81
N LYS A 10 0.30 11.44 14.11
CA LYS A 10 -1.04 10.87 13.93
C LYS A 10 -1.50 10.82 12.48
N LEU A 11 -0.94 11.70 11.65
CA LEU A 11 -1.42 11.98 10.31
C LEU A 11 -0.25 12.17 9.35
N ILE A 12 -0.25 11.45 8.23
CA ILE A 12 0.58 11.84 7.08
C ILE A 12 -0.27 12.75 6.19
N PRO A 13 0.02 14.07 6.17
CA PRO A 13 -0.81 15.02 5.47
C PRO A 13 -0.67 14.93 3.95
N SER A 14 -1.61 15.53 3.23
CA SER A 14 -1.48 15.73 1.78
C SER A 14 -0.15 16.42 1.44
N GLN A 15 0.51 15.98 0.38
CA GLN A 15 1.80 16.55 -0.08
C GLN A 15 2.94 16.45 0.96
N ALA A 16 2.86 15.55 1.95
CA ALA A 16 3.87 15.38 3.00
C ALA A 16 5.31 15.21 2.48
N PHE A 17 5.46 14.60 1.31
CA PHE A 17 6.75 14.29 0.69
C PHE A 17 7.07 15.18 -0.51
N ARG A 18 6.30 16.24 -0.74
CA ARG A 18 6.50 17.14 -1.88
C ARG A 18 7.91 17.73 -1.89
N GLY A 19 8.53 17.75 -3.06
CA GLY A 19 9.89 18.27 -3.26
C GLY A 19 11.00 17.27 -2.96
N LEU A 20 10.69 16.06 -2.48
CA LEU A 20 11.66 14.97 -2.34
C LEU A 20 11.92 14.28 -3.69
N ASN A 21 12.36 15.03 -4.70
CA ASN A 21 12.43 14.57 -6.09
C ASN A 21 13.38 13.38 -6.31
N GLU A 22 14.39 13.22 -5.45
CA GLU A 22 15.39 12.15 -5.52
C GLU A 22 15.06 10.95 -4.60
N VAL A 23 13.89 10.94 -3.96
CA VAL A 23 13.54 9.86 -3.03
C VAL A 23 13.25 8.58 -3.79
N ILE A 24 13.95 7.50 -3.44
CA ILE A 24 13.78 6.17 -4.03
C ILE A 24 12.92 5.27 -3.14
N LYS A 25 13.03 5.44 -1.82
CA LYS A 25 12.33 4.62 -0.83
C LYS A 25 11.80 5.49 0.29
N ILE A 26 10.52 5.30 0.62
CA ILE A 26 9.88 5.82 1.82
C ILE A 26 9.45 4.65 2.68
N GLU A 27 9.86 4.67 3.94
CA GLU A 27 9.49 3.69 4.94
C GLU A 27 8.86 4.38 6.14
N ILE A 28 7.66 3.92 6.49
CA ILE A 28 6.90 4.31 7.67
C ILE A 28 6.69 3.04 8.48
N SER A 29 7.45 2.90 9.56
CA SER A 29 7.42 1.69 10.36
C SER A 29 7.39 1.96 11.85
N GLN A 30 6.81 1.01 12.60
CA GLN A 30 6.81 1.00 14.07
C GLN A 30 6.19 2.27 14.69
N SER A 31 5.11 2.78 14.09
CA SER A 31 4.36 3.90 14.65
C SER A 31 3.15 3.40 15.43
N ASP A 32 3.15 3.72 16.73
CA ASP A 32 2.02 3.47 17.63
C ASP A 32 1.03 4.64 17.66
N SER A 33 1.25 5.70 16.87
CA SER A 33 0.39 6.89 16.88
C SER A 33 -0.22 7.24 15.54
N LEU A 34 0.31 6.69 14.43
CA LEU A 34 -0.21 6.98 13.10
C LEU A 34 -1.60 6.37 12.93
N GLU A 35 -2.57 7.23 12.62
CA GLU A 35 -3.99 6.87 12.50
C GLU A 35 -4.48 7.00 11.04
N LYS A 36 -3.92 7.95 10.27
CA LYS A 36 -4.42 8.30 8.94
C LYS A 36 -3.32 8.71 7.95
N VAL A 37 -3.51 8.32 6.68
CA VAL A 37 -2.78 8.85 5.52
C VAL A 37 -3.77 9.58 4.62
N GLU A 38 -3.50 10.84 4.29
CA GLU A 38 -4.39 11.65 3.46
C GLU A 38 -4.20 11.42 1.96
N ALA A 39 -5.20 11.83 1.18
CA ALA A 39 -5.12 11.85 -0.27
C ALA A 39 -3.92 12.69 -0.73
N ASN A 40 -3.24 12.22 -1.78
CA ASN A 40 -2.05 12.85 -2.34
C ASN A 40 -0.85 12.96 -1.36
N ALA A 41 -0.80 12.15 -0.30
CA ALA A 41 0.35 12.11 0.61
C ALA A 41 1.66 11.77 -0.13
N PHE A 42 1.61 10.82 -1.07
CA PHE A 42 2.73 10.35 -1.89
C PHE A 42 2.65 10.83 -3.35
N ASP A 43 2.04 11.99 -3.60
CA ASP A 43 1.74 12.43 -4.96
C ASP A 43 2.99 12.89 -5.74
N ASN A 44 3.05 12.51 -7.02
CA ASN A 44 4.04 12.97 -8.00
C ASN A 44 5.52 12.70 -7.63
N LEU A 45 5.80 11.62 -6.89
CA LEU A 45 7.17 11.22 -6.56
C LEU A 45 7.78 10.39 -7.69
N LEU A 46 8.28 11.07 -8.72
CA LEU A 46 8.67 10.47 -10.01
C LEU A 46 9.80 9.44 -9.93
N ASN A 47 10.64 9.50 -8.89
CA ASN A 47 11.76 8.56 -8.68
C ASN A 47 11.50 7.51 -7.59
N LEU A 48 10.33 7.56 -6.94
CA LEU A 48 10.02 6.65 -5.84
C LEU A 48 9.75 5.24 -6.38
N SER A 49 10.52 4.29 -5.88
CA SER A 49 10.48 2.88 -6.26
C SER A 49 9.85 1.99 -5.19
N GLU A 50 9.96 2.37 -3.92
CA GLU A 50 9.49 1.54 -2.79
C GLU A 50 8.73 2.38 -1.76
N ILE A 51 7.55 1.88 -1.37
CA ILE A 51 6.79 2.37 -0.22
C ILE A 51 6.57 1.20 0.73
N LEU A 52 7.03 1.33 1.97
CA LEU A 52 6.80 0.37 3.03
C LEU A 52 6.02 1.05 4.17
N ILE A 53 4.84 0.52 4.49
CA ILE A 53 4.03 0.91 5.64
C ILE A 53 3.85 -0.33 6.51
N GLN A 54 4.62 -0.43 7.60
CA GLN A 54 4.77 -1.68 8.33
C GLN A 54 4.67 -1.50 9.84
N ASN A 55 3.99 -2.41 10.54
CA ASN A 55 3.88 -2.36 12.00
C ASN A 55 3.30 -1.02 12.50
N THR A 56 2.21 -0.57 11.88
CA THR A 56 1.49 0.67 12.23
C THR A 56 0.05 0.33 12.59
N LYS A 57 -0.13 -0.38 13.72
CA LYS A 57 -1.41 -1.01 14.07
C LYS A 57 -2.58 -0.04 14.26
N ASN A 58 -2.28 1.22 14.58
CA ASN A 58 -3.30 2.26 14.74
C ASN A 58 -3.68 2.94 13.41
N LEU A 59 -2.97 2.65 12.30
CA LEU A 59 -3.31 3.17 10.99
C LEU A 59 -4.58 2.49 10.51
N VAL A 60 -5.72 3.17 10.64
CA VAL A 60 -7.04 2.62 10.33
C VAL A 60 -7.60 3.14 9.01
N TYR A 61 -7.03 4.22 8.46
CA TYR A 61 -7.56 4.86 7.27
C TYR A 61 -6.46 5.39 6.33
N ILE A 62 -6.49 4.92 5.08
CA ILE A 62 -5.71 5.46 3.97
C ILE A 62 -6.71 6.02 2.98
N GLU A 63 -6.67 7.33 2.75
CA GLU A 63 -7.64 8.00 1.87
C GLU A 63 -7.44 7.60 0.40
N PRO A 64 -8.54 7.56 -0.39
CA PRO A 64 -8.45 7.31 -1.82
C PRO A 64 -7.50 8.27 -2.54
N GLY A 65 -6.61 7.72 -3.36
CA GLY A 65 -5.58 8.51 -4.05
C GLY A 65 -4.41 8.97 -3.16
N ALA A 66 -4.17 8.35 -2.00
CA ALA A 66 -2.94 8.56 -1.23
C ALA A 66 -1.67 8.26 -2.04
N PHE A 67 -1.72 7.25 -2.92
CA PHE A 67 -0.64 6.80 -3.79
C PHE A 67 -0.90 7.22 -5.25
N ARG A 68 -0.73 8.51 -5.55
CA ARG A 68 -1.06 9.06 -6.87
C ARG A 68 0.18 9.33 -7.72
N ASN A 69 0.14 8.91 -8.98
CA ASN A 69 1.15 9.21 -10.00
C ASN A 69 2.59 8.89 -9.56
N LEU A 70 2.86 7.59 -9.43
CA LEU A 70 4.12 7.02 -8.99
C LEU A 70 4.71 6.15 -10.13
N PRO A 71 5.22 6.78 -11.21
CA PRO A 71 5.55 6.10 -12.46
C PRO A 71 6.66 5.05 -12.35
N ARG A 72 7.51 5.14 -11.32
CA ARG A 72 8.64 4.23 -11.07
C ARG A 72 8.42 3.30 -9.88
N LEU A 73 7.21 3.26 -9.31
CA LEU A 73 6.94 2.42 -8.15
C LEU A 73 6.98 0.95 -8.52
N LYS A 74 7.85 0.20 -7.86
CA LYS A 74 8.02 -1.25 -8.04
C LYS A 74 7.43 -2.04 -6.89
N TYR A 75 7.36 -1.46 -5.70
CA TYR A 75 6.95 -2.20 -4.52
C TYR A 75 6.17 -1.32 -3.55
N LEU A 76 4.94 -1.74 -3.26
CA LEU A 76 4.10 -1.18 -2.21
C LEU A 76 3.78 -2.29 -1.21
N SER A 77 4.31 -2.17 0.00
CA SER A 77 4.03 -3.08 1.10
C SER A 77 3.23 -2.34 2.17
N ILE A 78 2.07 -2.88 2.53
CA ILE A 78 1.23 -2.39 3.62
C ILE A 78 0.95 -3.57 4.53
N CYS A 79 1.67 -3.64 5.65
CA CYS A 79 1.64 -4.82 6.51
C CYS A 79 1.49 -4.51 7.99
N ASN A 80 0.76 -5.39 8.70
CA ASN A 80 0.52 -5.27 10.14
C ASN A 80 0.00 -3.88 10.52
N THR A 81 -1.08 -3.46 9.85
CA THR A 81 -1.78 -2.18 10.08
C THR A 81 -3.22 -2.42 10.57
N GLY A 82 -3.88 -1.33 11.00
CA GLY A 82 -5.26 -1.34 11.48
C GLY A 82 -6.33 -1.16 10.40
N ILE A 83 -5.94 -1.12 9.12
CA ILE A 83 -6.86 -0.79 8.03
C ILE A 83 -7.97 -1.84 7.89
N ARG A 84 -9.19 -1.35 7.63
CA ARG A 84 -10.38 -2.21 7.45
C ARG A 84 -10.78 -2.41 6.00
N LYS A 85 -10.32 -1.53 5.12
CA LYS A 85 -10.59 -1.55 3.69
C LYS A 85 -9.27 -1.63 2.95
N LEU A 86 -9.24 -2.39 1.85
CA LEU A 86 -8.11 -2.38 0.94
C LEU A 86 -7.88 -0.94 0.43
N PRO A 87 -6.64 -0.42 0.45
CA PRO A 87 -6.34 0.92 -0.04
C PRO A 87 -6.63 1.08 -1.53
N ASP A 88 -7.01 2.30 -1.94
CA ASP A 88 -7.19 2.63 -3.36
C ASP A 88 -5.83 2.71 -4.05
N VAL A 89 -5.63 1.79 -4.98
CA VAL A 89 -4.39 1.60 -5.74
C VAL A 89 -4.59 1.87 -7.23
N THR A 90 -5.81 2.25 -7.64
CA THR A 90 -6.19 2.50 -9.04
C THR A 90 -5.50 3.74 -9.65
N LYS A 91 -4.93 4.61 -8.81
CA LYS A 91 -4.29 5.88 -9.20
C LYS A 91 -2.76 5.86 -9.11
N ILE A 92 -2.15 4.71 -8.84
CA ILE A 92 -0.70 4.58 -8.74
C ILE A 92 -0.04 4.93 -10.07
N PHE A 93 -0.60 4.49 -11.21
CA PHE A 93 -0.06 4.74 -12.56
C PHE A 93 1.45 4.43 -12.68
N SER A 94 1.88 3.27 -12.18
CA SER A 94 3.26 2.81 -12.37
C SER A 94 3.47 2.26 -13.79
N SER A 95 4.63 2.59 -14.38
CA SER A 95 5.08 2.05 -15.68
C SER A 95 6.09 0.91 -15.53
N GLU A 96 6.33 0.43 -14.30
CA GLU A 96 7.27 -0.65 -14.02
C GLU A 96 6.66 -2.02 -14.36
N PHE A 97 7.43 -2.88 -15.04
CA PHE A 97 6.98 -4.19 -15.53
C PHE A 97 6.73 -5.22 -14.41
N ASN A 98 7.35 -5.03 -13.24
CA ASN A 98 7.27 -5.96 -12.09
C ASN A 98 6.79 -5.23 -10.83
N PHE A 99 5.62 -4.61 -10.88
CA PHE A 99 5.02 -3.96 -9.72
C PHE A 99 4.45 -4.99 -8.74
N ILE A 100 4.94 -4.99 -7.50
CA ILE A 100 4.51 -5.87 -6.42
C ILE A 100 3.66 -5.08 -5.42
N LEU A 101 2.43 -5.55 -5.19
CA LEU A 101 1.55 -5.08 -4.13
C LEU A 101 1.44 -6.14 -3.04
N GLU A 102 2.05 -5.87 -1.89
CA GLU A 102 2.00 -6.74 -0.73
C GLU A 102 1.07 -6.18 0.34
N ILE A 103 0.03 -6.95 0.68
CA ILE A 103 -0.92 -6.63 1.74
C ILE A 103 -0.93 -7.79 2.73
N CYS A 104 -0.10 -7.71 3.77
CA CYS A 104 0.16 -8.82 4.68
C CYS A 104 -0.18 -8.51 6.14
N ASP A 105 -0.65 -9.49 6.91
CA ASP A 105 -0.93 -9.36 8.34
C ASP A 105 -1.85 -8.20 8.77
N ASN A 106 -2.69 -7.70 7.86
CA ASN A 106 -3.72 -6.72 8.18
C ASN A 106 -4.98 -7.43 8.69
N LEU A 107 -4.99 -7.77 9.98
CA LEU A 107 -6.02 -8.61 10.61
C LEU A 107 -7.44 -8.03 10.59
N HIS A 108 -7.58 -6.75 10.25
CA HIS A 108 -8.86 -6.02 10.30
C HIS A 108 -9.47 -5.75 8.92
N ILE A 109 -8.84 -6.17 7.82
CA ILE A 109 -9.41 -5.99 6.48
C ILE A 109 -10.66 -6.85 6.33
N THR A 110 -11.79 -6.18 6.10
CA THR A 110 -13.09 -6.81 5.86
C THR A 110 -13.70 -6.42 4.53
N THR A 111 -13.08 -5.50 3.78
CA THR A 111 -13.66 -4.95 2.56
C THR A 111 -12.60 -4.76 1.48
N ILE A 112 -12.84 -5.39 0.33
CA ILE A 112 -12.14 -5.10 -0.93
C ILE A 112 -13.13 -4.34 -1.82
N PRO A 113 -12.83 -3.09 -2.24
CA PRO A 113 -13.70 -2.36 -3.16
C PRO A 113 -13.87 -3.07 -4.50
N GLU A 114 -15.01 -2.85 -5.15
CA GLU A 114 -15.17 -3.22 -6.57
C GLU A 114 -14.08 -2.54 -7.40
N ASN A 115 -13.53 -3.27 -8.38
CA ASN A 115 -12.47 -2.77 -9.26
C ASN A 115 -11.21 -2.28 -8.52
N ALA A 116 -10.94 -2.78 -7.30
CA ALA A 116 -9.81 -2.33 -6.49
C ALA A 116 -8.45 -2.42 -7.20
N PHE A 117 -8.30 -3.33 -8.17
CA PHE A 117 -7.07 -3.52 -8.96
C PHE A 117 -7.16 -2.97 -10.39
N GLN A 118 -8.21 -2.20 -10.71
CA GLN A 118 -8.36 -1.60 -12.04
C GLN A 118 -7.20 -0.66 -12.35
N GLY A 119 -6.64 -0.81 -13.55
CA GLY A 119 -5.51 0.00 -14.01
C GLY A 119 -4.13 -0.52 -13.56
N MET A 120 -4.07 -1.65 -12.85
CA MET A 120 -2.82 -2.39 -12.70
C MET A 120 -2.52 -3.20 -13.96
N ASN A 121 -1.29 -3.10 -14.47
CA ASN A 121 -0.87 -3.79 -15.68
C ASN A 121 -0.79 -5.32 -15.41
N ASN A 122 -1.36 -6.12 -16.32
CA ASN A 122 -1.74 -7.53 -16.13
C ASN A 122 -0.60 -8.57 -15.96
N GLU A 123 0.66 -8.17 -15.75
CA GLU A 123 1.78 -9.12 -15.88
C GLU A 123 2.38 -9.64 -14.56
N SER A 124 2.23 -8.98 -13.40
CA SER A 124 2.86 -9.45 -12.15
C SER A 124 2.28 -8.86 -10.85
N ILE A 125 0.97 -8.86 -10.63
CA ILE A 125 0.45 -8.54 -9.28
C ILE A 125 0.60 -9.77 -8.39
N THR A 126 1.66 -9.81 -7.57
CA THR A 126 1.81 -10.83 -6.52
C THR A 126 1.16 -10.34 -5.24
N LEU A 127 -0.06 -10.80 -4.94
CA LEU A 127 -0.69 -10.55 -3.64
C LEU A 127 -0.23 -11.61 -2.62
N VAL A 128 0.68 -11.23 -1.72
CA VAL A 128 1.10 -12.11 -0.62
C VAL A 128 0.15 -11.93 0.57
N ARG A 129 -0.80 -12.87 0.72
CA ARG A 129 -1.57 -13.17 1.94
C ARG A 129 -2.41 -12.02 2.52
N ALA A 130 -3.60 -11.79 1.94
CA ALA A 130 -4.68 -11.10 2.63
C ALA A 130 -5.53 -12.12 3.43
N VAL A 131 -5.59 -12.00 4.75
CA VAL A 131 -6.55 -12.76 5.58
C VAL A 131 -7.90 -12.06 5.47
N VAL A 132 -8.61 -12.27 4.36
CA VAL A 132 -10.00 -11.85 4.25
C VAL A 132 -10.84 -13.01 4.73
N ARG A 133 -11.37 -12.92 5.95
CA ARG A 133 -12.15 -14.00 6.58
C ARG A 133 -13.43 -14.38 5.82
N ASP A 134 -13.85 -13.61 4.81
CA ASP A 134 -15.01 -13.89 3.97
C ASP A 134 -14.91 -13.17 2.61
N CYS A 135 -14.05 -13.63 1.70
CA CYS A 135 -14.14 -13.26 0.28
C CYS A 135 -13.83 -14.47 -0.60
N SER A 136 -14.88 -15.23 -0.90
CA SER A 136 -14.89 -16.33 -1.89
C SER A 136 -14.77 -15.86 -3.35
N CYS A 137 -14.50 -14.59 -3.62
CA CYS A 137 -14.37 -14.06 -4.98
C CYS A 137 -13.32 -12.93 -5.01
N VAL A 138 -12.69 -12.75 -6.18
CA VAL A 138 -11.84 -11.63 -6.63
C VAL A 138 -10.31 -11.88 -6.68
N MET A 139 -9.71 -12.75 -5.86
CA MET A 139 -8.24 -12.92 -5.88
C MET A 139 -7.69 -14.19 -6.58
N CYS A 140 -8.55 -15.12 -7.02
CA CYS A 140 -8.12 -16.44 -7.49
C CYS A 140 -7.78 -16.54 -9.00
N SER A 141 -7.61 -15.43 -9.71
CA SER A 141 -7.16 -15.49 -11.11
C SER A 141 -5.83 -14.77 -11.25
N HIS A 142 -4.80 -15.54 -11.57
CA HIS A 142 -3.46 -15.16 -12.06
C HIS A 142 -2.30 -15.35 -11.07
N ASN A 143 -1.86 -16.61 -11.05
CA ASN A 143 -0.51 -17.15 -10.84
C ASN A 143 0.02 -17.40 -9.41
N HIS A 144 -0.11 -18.68 -9.07
CA HIS A 144 0.79 -19.57 -8.34
C HIS A 144 1.06 -19.35 -6.84
N GLU A 145 0.73 -20.41 -6.09
CA GLU A 145 1.05 -20.71 -4.69
C GLU A 145 0.11 -20.14 -3.61
N LEU A 146 -1.12 -20.67 -3.62
CA LEU A 146 -1.76 -21.05 -2.35
C LEU A 146 -1.26 -22.44 -1.97
N THR A 147 -0.14 -22.52 -1.23
CA THR A 147 0.16 -23.72 -0.46
C THR A 147 -0.83 -23.78 0.71
N HIS A 148 -1.69 -24.81 0.67
CA HIS A 148 -2.59 -25.18 1.74
C HIS A 148 -1.83 -25.35 3.06
N SER A 149 -2.37 -24.78 4.14
CA SER A 149 -2.19 -25.25 5.52
C SER A 149 -3.29 -24.66 6.41
N VAL A 150 -4.55 -25.11 6.22
CA VAL A 150 -5.26 -26.06 7.11
C VAL A 150 -6.26 -26.82 6.24
#